data_AF-A0A955GCL6-F1
#
_entry.id   AF-A0A955GCL6-F1
#
_cell.length_a   1.000
_cell.length_b   1.000
_cell.length_c   1.000
_cell.angle_alpha   90.00
_cell.angle_beta   90.00
_cell.angle_gamma   90.00
#
_symmetry.space_group_name_H-M   'P 1'
#
loop_
_entity.id
_entity.type
_entity.pdbx_description
1 polymer ?
#
loop_
_entity_poly.entity_id
_entity_poly.type
_entity_poly.pdbx_seq_one_letter_code
_entity_poly.pdbx_strand_id
1 'polypeptide(L)' 'MRKEVFTIMTVALISAVLSIIISGMFITPSKNRSQKVETVEPISTTFEQPNSDYFNSKSVNPAQNIEIGTDPNSNPFEGR' A
#
# COMPACT_ATOMS: atom_id res chain seq x y z
N MET A 1 -7.09 45.28 -47.37
CA MET A 1 -7.77 43.98 -47.47
C MET A 1 -6.83 42.79 -47.68
N ARG A 2 -6.17 42.54 -48.84
CA ARG A 2 -5.35 41.31 -49.02
C ARG A 2 -4.13 41.21 -48.09
N LYS A 3 -3.45 42.33 -47.82
CA LYS A 3 -2.26 42.38 -46.95
C LYS A 3 -2.61 42.09 -45.48
N GLU A 4 -3.78 42.52 -45.01
CA GLU A 4 -4.22 42.32 -43.62
C GLU A 4 -4.58 40.87 -43.34
N VAL A 5 -5.27 40.21 -44.28
CA VAL A 5 -5.56 38.77 -44.18
C VAL A 5 -4.28 37.95 -44.12
N PHE A 6 -3.26 38.32 -44.90
CA PHE A 6 -1.96 37.65 -44.88
C PHE A 6 -1.22 37.82 -43.53
N THR A 7 -1.26 39.03 -42.95
CA THR A 7 -0.67 39.29 -41.63
C THR A 7 -1.39 38.49 -40.54
N ILE A 8 -2.73 38.48 -40.55
CA ILE A 8 -3.53 37.72 -39.58
C ILE A 8 -3.24 36.23 -39.69
N MET A 9 -3.17 35.69 -40.92
CA MET A 9 -2.87 34.28 -41.15
C MET A 9 -1.48 33.90 -40.62
N THR A 10 -0.49 34.76 -40.83
CA THR A 10 0.88 34.54 -40.34
C THR A 10 0.93 34.52 -38.82
N VAL A 11 0.28 35.48 -38.17
CA VAL A 11 0.24 35.56 -36.71
C VAL A 11 -0.50 34.35 -36.13
N ALA A 12 -1.64 33.97 -36.71
CA ALA A 12 -2.42 32.81 -36.26
C ALA A 12 -1.60 31.51 -36.31
N LEU A 13 -0.82 31.31 -37.37
CA LEU A 13 0.03 30.12 -37.53
C LEU A 13 1.16 30.09 -36.49
N ILE A 14 1.83 31.23 -36.27
CA ILE A 14 2.88 31.34 -35.24
C ILE A 14 2.30 31.12 -33.84
N SER A 15 1.14 31.73 -33.53
CA SER A 15 0.45 31.55 -32.25
C SER A 15 0.02 30.11 -32.02
N ALA A 16 -0.44 29.39 -33.04
CA ALA A 16 -0.81 27.99 -32.94
C ALA A 16 0.39 27.10 -32.59
N VAL A 17 1.53 27.31 -33.26
CA VAL A 17 2.77 26.56 -32.97
C VAL A 17 3.27 26.85 -31.55
N LEU A 18 3.31 28.13 -31.14
CA LEU A 18 3.73 28.51 -29.80
C LEU A 18 2.79 27.96 -28.72
N SER A 19 1.47 27.94 -28.96
CA SER A 19 0.48 27.40 -28.02
C SER A 19 0.73 25.91 -27.74
N ILE A 20 1.04 25.10 -28.76
CA ILE A 20 1.33 23.67 -28.60
C ILE A 20 2.59 23.45 -27.78
N ILE A 21 3.66 24.22 -28.05
CA ILE A 21 4.94 24.11 -27.33
C ILE A 21 4.77 24.47 -25.86
N ILE A 22 4.11 25.60 -25.57
CA ILE A 22 3.90 26.08 -24.20
C ILE A 22 2.96 25.13 -23.45
N SER A 23 1.91 24.64 -24.10
CA SER A 23 0.97 23.66 -23.52
C SER A 23 1.68 22.35 -23.14
N GLY A 24 2.51 21.81 -24.02
CA GLY A 24 3.29 20.61 -23.75
C GLY A 24 4.30 20.78 -22.61
N MET A 25 4.85 21.98 -22.45
CA MET A 25 5.82 22.30 -21.37
C MET A 25 5.15 22.55 -20.01
N PHE A 26 4.05 23.31 -19.97
CA PHE A 26 3.45 23.77 -18.71
C PHE A 26 2.23 22.98 -18.24
N ILE A 27 1.41 22.47 -19.17
CA ILE A 27 0.12 21.86 -18.83
C ILE A 27 0.28 20.35 -18.53
N THR A 28 1.38 19.71 -18.93
CA THR A 28 1.60 18.29 -18.60
C THR A 28 3.08 17.90 -18.47
N PRO A 29 3.71 18.12 -17.30
CA PRO A 29 4.82 17.29 -16.90
C PRO A 29 4.27 15.90 -16.54
N SER A 30 4.28 14.98 -17.51
CA SER A 30 3.91 13.55 -17.33
C SER A 30 4.68 12.87 -16.19
N LYS A 31 5.82 13.45 -15.80
CA LYS A 31 6.67 13.03 -14.67
C LYS A 31 5.95 13.03 -13.31
N ASN A 32 4.87 13.79 -13.15
CA ASN A 32 4.15 13.92 -11.86
C ASN A 32 2.77 13.24 -11.84
N ARG A 33 2.45 12.38 -12.83
CA ARG A 33 1.18 11.63 -12.84
C ARG A 33 1.19 10.40 -11.93
N SER A 34 2.31 10.09 -11.30
CA SER A 34 2.38 9.05 -10.26
C SER A 34 1.92 9.64 -8.93
N GLN A 35 0.61 9.66 -8.73
CA GLN A 35 0.04 9.90 -7.41
C GLN A 35 0.50 8.75 -6.49
N LYS A 36 1.24 9.08 -5.43
CA LYS A 36 1.66 8.12 -4.41
C LYS A 36 0.41 7.68 -3.66
N VAL A 37 -0.26 6.67 -4.18
CA VAL A 37 -1.39 6.02 -3.51
C VAL A 37 -0.85 5.21 -2.36
N GLU A 38 -1.59 5.22 -1.26
CA GLU A 38 -1.28 4.39 -0.10
C GLU A 38 -1.43 2.92 -0.51
N THR A 39 -0.30 2.23 -0.62
CA THR A 39 -0.30 0.78 -0.84
C THR A 39 -0.73 0.13 0.46
N VAL A 40 -1.97 -0.37 0.49
CA VAL A 40 -2.44 -1.21 1.59
C VAL A 40 -1.52 -2.41 1.75
N GLU A 41 -1.25 -2.80 3.00
CA GLU A 41 -0.42 -3.96 3.28
C GLU A 41 -0.98 -5.20 2.57
N PRO A 42 -0.12 -6.02 1.94
CA PRO A 42 -0.58 -7.24 1.30
C PRO A 42 -1.25 -8.15 2.32
N ILE A 43 -2.45 -8.64 1.98
CA ILE A 43 -3.16 -9.61 2.81
C ILE A 43 -2.30 -10.88 2.89
N SER A 44 -1.67 -11.11 4.03
CA SER A 44 -0.87 -12.30 4.29
C SER A 44 -1.78 -13.52 4.42
N THR A 45 -1.51 -14.56 3.65
CA THR A 45 -2.14 -15.87 3.81
C THR A 45 -1.41 -16.74 4.83
N THR A 46 -0.34 -16.22 5.45
CA THR A 46 0.43 -16.94 6.45
C THR A 46 -0.32 -16.93 7.77
N PHE A 47 -0.85 -18.09 8.15
CA PHE A 47 -1.36 -18.34 9.48
C PHE A 47 -0.26 -19.02 10.28
N GLU A 48 0.24 -18.36 11.33
CA GLU A 48 1.17 -19.01 12.25
C GLU A 48 0.42 -20.08 13.05
N GLN A 49 1.02 -21.27 13.12
CA GLN A 49 0.44 -22.34 13.92
C GLN A 49 0.51 -21.92 15.40
N PRO A 50 -0.60 -22.00 16.15
CA PRO A 50 -0.61 -21.64 17.55
C PRO A 50 0.30 -22.57 18.36
N ASN A 51 0.86 -22.06 19.47
CA ASN A 51 1.81 -22.81 20.28
C ASN A 51 1.23 -24.19 20.70
N SER A 52 1.94 -25.26 20.34
CA SER A 52 1.59 -26.65 20.64
C SER A 52 1.49 -26.94 22.14
N ASP A 53 2.13 -26.14 22.99
CA ASP A 53 2.03 -26.27 24.45
C ASP A 53 0.58 -26.08 24.93
N TYR A 54 -0.17 -25.21 24.25
CA TYR A 54 -1.57 -24.90 24.59
C TYR A 54 -2.58 -25.49 23.59
N PHE A 55 -2.21 -25.61 22.31
CA PHE A 55 -3.07 -26.08 21.23
C PHE A 55 -2.67 -27.49 20.77
N ASN A 56 -2.77 -28.46 21.69
CA ASN A 56 -2.52 -29.88 21.42
C ASN A 56 -3.78 -30.72 21.60
N SER A 57 -3.72 -32.00 21.19
CA SER A 57 -4.84 -32.93 21.29
C SER A 57 -5.37 -33.16 22.71
N LYS A 58 -4.57 -32.84 23.74
CA LYS A 58 -4.98 -32.97 25.15
C LYS A 58 -5.70 -31.72 25.67
N SER A 59 -5.55 -30.55 25.04
CA SER A 59 -6.20 -29.31 25.49
C SER A 59 -7.70 -29.23 25.19
N VAL A 60 -8.23 -30.16 24.40
CA VAL A 60 -9.68 -30.32 24.14
C VAL A 60 -10.39 -31.00 25.31
N ASN A 61 -9.66 -31.69 26.19
CA ASN A 61 -10.24 -32.40 27.33
C ASN A 61 -10.11 -31.57 28.62
N PRO A 62 -11.18 -30.90 29.09
CA PRO A 62 -11.15 -30.08 30.30
C PRO A 62 -10.96 -30.89 31.60
N ALA A 63 -11.06 -32.23 31.54
CA ALA A 63 -10.83 -33.13 32.66
C ALA A 63 -9.44 -33.77 32.58
N GLN A 64 -8.39 -32.96 32.38
CA GLN A 64 -7.02 -33.45 32.60
C GLN A 64 -6.84 -33.76 34.08
N ASN A 65 -6.33 -34.95 34.41
CA ASN A 65 -5.87 -35.23 35.77
C ASN A 65 -4.69 -34.31 36.08
N ILE A 66 -4.95 -33.25 36.84
CA ILE A 66 -3.90 -32.45 37.46
C ILE A 66 -3.39 -33.22 38.69
N GLU A 67 -2.23 -33.84 38.57
CA GLU A 67 -1.49 -34.26 39.76
C GLU A 67 -0.89 -33.00 40.37
N ILE A 68 -1.52 -32.51 41.44
CA ILE A 68 -0.88 -31.52 42.32
C ILE A 68 0.24 -32.27 43.02
N GLY A 69 1.42 -32.30 42.39
CA GLY A 69 2.64 -32.71 43.05
C GLY A 69 2.83 -31.87 44.31
N THR A 70 3.29 -32.49 45.39
CA THR A 70 3.70 -31.82 46.63
C THR A 70 4.97 -31.00 46.42
N ASP A 71 4.95 -30.07 45.46
CA ASP A 71 5.99 -29.07 45.24
C ASP A 71 5.29 -27.80 44.71
N PRO A 72 5.33 -26.67 45.44
CA PRO A 72 4.70 -25.43 45.02
C PRO A 72 5.53 -24.75 43.93
N ASN A 73 5.60 -25.33 42.72
CA ASN A 73 6.01 -24.54 41.57
C ASN A 73 4.83 -23.68 41.14
N SER A 74 4.66 -22.56 41.84
CA SER A 74 3.56 -21.60 41.72
C SER A 74 3.56 -20.78 40.43
N ASN A 75 4.29 -21.22 39.39
CA ASN A 75 4.37 -20.51 38.14
C ASN A 75 4.16 -21.45 36.94
N PRO A 76 2.92 -21.55 36.42
CA PRO A 76 2.61 -22.41 35.28
C PRO A 76 3.16 -21.88 33.94
N PHE A 77 3.88 -20.75 33.96
CA PHE A 77 4.51 -20.14 32.79
C PHE A 77 5.95 -19.79 33.13
N GLU A 78 6.86 -20.73 32.88
CA GLU A 78 8.30 -20.42 32.89
C GLU A 78 8.56 -19.36 31.80
N GLY A 79 8.90 -18.16 32.26
CA GLY A 79 9.29 -17.05 31.39
C GLY A 79 10.48 -17.46 30.53
N ARG A 80 10.28 -17.44 29.22
CA ARG A 80 11.36 -17.35 28.24
C ARG A 80 11.46 -15.92 27.75
#